data_AF-A0A5D4GPV6-F1
#
_entry.id   AF-A0A5D4GPV6-F1
#
_cell.length_a   1.000
_cell.length_b   1.000
_cell.length_c   1.000
_cell.angle_alpha   90.00
_cell.angle_beta   90.00
_cell.angle_gamma   90.00
#
_symmetry.space_group_name_H-M   'P 1'
#
loop_
_entity.id
_entity.type
_entity.pdbx_description
1 polymer ?
#
loop_
_entity_poly.entity_id
_entity_poly.type
_entity_poly.pdbx_seq_one_letter_code
_entity_poly.pdbx_strand_id
1 'polypeptide(L)' 'MIELVDAVTTALGSGTNIVTALRDATGYSVEQMSVASGLSSAEIVDLEAGTDNDTSKLTRLASALGLPAGTIPES' A
#
# COMPACT_ATOMS: atom_id res chain seq x y z
N MET A 1 -8.62 -11.54 -9.97
CA MET A 1 -7.64 -10.49 -9.63
C MET A 1 -8.42 -9.19 -9.34
N ILE A 2 -9.24 -9.21 -8.28
CA ILE A 2 -10.14 -8.11 -7.82
C ILE A 2 -9.92 -7.82 -6.32
N GLU A 3 -9.40 -8.80 -5.56
CA GLU A 3 -9.15 -8.75 -4.12
C GLU A 3 -8.33 -7.54 -3.63
N LEU A 4 -7.33 -7.09 -4.40
CA LEU A 4 -6.45 -6.00 -3.93
C LEU A 4 -7.17 -4.65 -3.86
N VAL A 5 -8.00 -4.34 -4.85
CA VAL A 5 -8.77 -3.09 -4.89
C VAL A 5 -9.81 -3.07 -3.77
N ASP A 6 -10.44 -4.22 -3.52
CA ASP A 6 -11.44 -4.37 -2.45
C ASP A 6 -10.81 -4.21 -1.05
N ALA A 7 -9.65 -4.82 -0.81
CA ALA A 7 -8.90 -4.67 0.43
C ALA A 7 -8.53 -3.21 0.72
N VAL A 8 -8.06 -2.47 -0.30
CA VAL A 8 -7.74 -1.05 -0.16
C VAL A 8 -8.99 -0.19 0.05
N THR A 9 -10.08 -0.46 -0.67
CA THR A 9 -11.35 0.25 -0.52
C THR A 9 -11.95 0.05 0.87
N THR A 10 -11.87 -1.18 1.39
CA THR A 10 -12.26 -1.52 2.76
C THR A 10 -11.37 -0.83 3.78
N ALA A 11 -10.06 -0.77 3.56
CA ALA A 11 -9.12 -0.09 4.44
C ALA A 11 -9.43 1.41 4.53
N LEU A 12 -9.64 2.06 3.39
CA LEU A 12 -10.05 3.47 3.30
C LEU A 12 -11.37 3.73 4.06
N GLY A 13 -12.36 2.83 3.93
CA GLY A 13 -13.65 2.97 4.61
C GLY A 13 -13.63 2.66 6.12
N SER A 14 -12.66 1.85 6.57
CA SER A 14 -12.53 1.44 7.98
C SER A 14 -11.50 2.25 8.76
N GLY A 15 -10.73 3.12 8.09
CA GLY A 15 -9.60 3.84 8.69
C GLY A 15 -8.37 2.96 8.93
N THR A 16 -8.33 1.77 8.32
CA THR A 16 -7.18 0.87 8.37
C THR A 16 -6.10 1.36 7.40
N ASN A 17 -4.84 1.12 7.74
CA ASN A 17 -3.73 1.48 6.88
C ASN A 17 -3.76 0.70 5.54
N ILE A 18 -3.64 1.42 4.43
CA ILE A 18 -3.66 0.85 3.08
C ILE A 18 -2.49 -0.11 2.86
N VAL A 19 -1.31 0.19 3.41
CA VAL A 19 -0.11 -0.65 3.31
C VAL A 19 -0.34 -1.98 4.02
N THR A 20 -0.93 -1.97 5.22
CA THR A 20 -1.28 -3.20 5.92
C THR A 20 -2.27 -4.04 5.12
N ALA A 21 -3.32 -3.42 4.57
CA ALA A 21 -4.31 -4.11 3.76
C ALA A 21 -3.70 -4.71 2.47
N LEU A 22 -2.80 -3.98 1.83
CA LEU A 22 -2.02 -4.46 0.69
C LEU A 22 -1.15 -5.66 1.06
N ARG A 23 -0.47 -5.58 2.20
CA ARG A 23 0.40 -6.65 2.71
C ARG A 23 -0.38 -7.93 2.98
N ASP A 24 -1.54 -7.80 3.63
CA ASP A 24 -2.43 -8.91 3.94
C ASP A 24 -3.02 -9.54 2.65
N ALA A 25 -3.50 -8.70 1.74
CA ALA A 25 -4.12 -9.14 0.48
C ALA A 25 -3.13 -9.78 -0.50
N THR A 26 -1.87 -9.33 -0.52
CA THR A 26 -0.80 -9.92 -1.36
C THR A 26 -0.08 -11.09 -0.68
N GLY A 27 -0.13 -11.18 0.65
CA GLY A 27 0.71 -12.08 1.44
C GLY A 27 2.20 -11.72 1.38
N TYR A 28 2.57 -10.51 0.95
CA TYR A 28 3.95 -10.08 0.85
C TYR A 28 4.53 -9.70 2.22
N SER A 29 5.85 -9.82 2.36
CA SER A 29 6.55 -9.20 3.49
C SER A 29 6.92 -7.76 3.18
N VAL A 30 7.30 -7.01 4.22
CA VAL A 30 7.84 -5.64 4.08
C VAL A 30 9.03 -5.61 3.12
N GLU A 31 9.95 -6.58 3.18
CA GLU A 31 11.03 -6.69 2.19
C GLU A 31 10.52 -6.87 0.76
N GLN A 32 9.52 -7.75 0.53
CA GLN A 32 9.00 -7.98 -0.81
C GLN A 32 8.31 -6.73 -1.36
N MET A 33 7.58 -6.00 -0.51
CA MET A 33 6.96 -4.73 -0.86
C MET A 33 8.00 -3.64 -1.16
N SER A 34 9.08 -3.59 -0.38
CA SER A 34 10.23 -2.71 -0.63
C SER A 34 10.87 -3.00 -1.99
N VAL A 35 11.14 -4.26 -2.30
CA VAL A 35 11.72 -4.66 -3.60
C VAL A 35 10.77 -4.35 -4.76
N ALA A 36 9.47 -4.62 -4.63
CA ALA A 36 8.50 -4.36 -5.68
C ALA A 36 8.35 -2.87 -5.97
N SER A 37 8.23 -2.04 -4.92
CA SER A 37 7.98 -0.59 -5.05
C SER A 37 9.25 0.24 -5.27
N GLY A 38 10.41 -0.31 -4.93
CA GLY A 38 11.68 0.41 -4.87
C GLY A 38 11.79 1.38 -3.68
N LEU A 39 10.88 1.30 -2.71
CA LEU A 39 10.98 2.01 -1.43
C LEU A 39 11.88 1.24 -0.47
N SER A 40 12.45 1.91 0.53
CA SER A 40 13.17 1.20 1.60
C SER A 40 12.20 0.49 2.55
N SER A 41 12.65 -0.58 3.20
CA SER A 41 11.84 -1.29 4.21
C SER A 41 11.43 -0.37 5.37
N ALA A 42 12.27 0.58 5.75
CA ALA A 42 11.94 1.59 6.75
C ALA A 42 10.76 2.46 6.30
N GLU A 43 10.76 2.94 5.06
CA GLU A 43 9.64 3.72 4.51
C GLU A 43 8.34 2.91 4.47
N ILE A 44 8.41 1.62 4.10
CA ILE A 44 7.22 0.75 4.15
C ILE A 44 6.68 0.66 5.58
N VAL A 45 7.55 0.47 6.58
CA VAL A 45 7.14 0.40 7.99
C VAL A 45 6.58 1.73 8.48
N ASP A 46 7.18 2.85 8.11
CA ASP A 46 6.69 4.18 8.48
C ASP A 46 5.33 4.47 7.85
N LEU A 47 5.15 4.09 6.58
CA LEU A 47 3.85 4.17 5.90
C LEU A 47 2.82 3.28 6.60
N GLU A 48 3.20 2.06 7.00
CA GLU A 48 2.32 1.11 7.68
C GLU A 48 1.94 1.57 9.11
N ALA A 49 2.85 2.25 9.80
CA ALA A 49 2.64 2.86 11.11
C ALA A 49 1.86 4.19 11.05
N GLY A 50 1.69 4.78 9.86
CA GLY A 50 1.08 6.09 9.65
C GLY A 50 1.96 7.27 10.09
N THR A 51 3.25 7.02 10.35
CA THR A 51 4.27 8.06 10.60
C THR A 51 4.69 8.75 9.30
N ASP A 52 4.63 8.02 8.19
CA ASP A 52 4.74 8.56 6.83
C ASP A 52 3.37 8.44 6.14
N ASN A 53 2.90 9.52 5.51
CA ASN A 53 1.63 9.58 4.79
C ASN A 53 1.83 10.10 3.36
N ASP A 54 3.02 9.95 2.81
CA ASP A 54 3.34 10.41 1.46
C ASP A 54 2.56 9.60 0.43
N THR A 55 1.54 10.25 -0.13
CA THR A 55 0.65 9.71 -1.15
C THR A 55 1.41 9.23 -2.38
N SER A 56 2.56 9.83 -2.69
CA SER A 56 3.42 9.41 -3.81
C SER A 56 4.01 8.04 -3.56
N LYS A 57 4.46 7.77 -2.32
CA LYS A 57 5.02 6.47 -1.92
C LYS A 57 3.94 5.40 -1.90
N LEU A 58 2.76 5.72 -1.34
CA LEU A 58 1.59 4.83 -1.35
C LEU A 58 1.19 4.47 -2.79
N THR A 59 1.13 5.44 -3.69
CA THR A 59 0.78 5.23 -5.10
C THR A 59 1.82 4.38 -5.82
N ARG A 60 3.11 4.59 -5.51
CA ARG A 60 4.22 3.79 -6.07
C ARG A 60 4.15 2.34 -5.61
N LEU A 61 3.88 2.13 -4.32
CA LEU A 61 3.64 0.83 -3.73
C LEU A 61 2.44 0.13 -4.40
N ALA A 62 1.31 0.82 -4.46
CA ALA A 62 0.10 0.31 -5.08
C ALA A 62 0.34 -0.10 -6.54
N SER A 63 0.97 0.77 -7.33
CA SER A 63 1.29 0.51 -8.74
C SER A 63 2.22 -0.70 -8.91
N ALA A 64 3.23 -0.82 -8.03
CA ALA A 64 4.15 -1.96 -8.05
C ALA A 64 3.48 -3.30 -7.72
N LEU A 65 2.44 -3.28 -6.90
CA LEU A 65 1.63 -4.44 -6.57
C LEU A 65 0.50 -4.71 -7.59
N GLY A 66 0.42 -3.90 -8.64
CA GLY A 66 -0.54 -4.07 -9.74
C GLY A 66 -1.90 -3.41 -9.52
N LEU A 67 -2.01 -2.46 -8.57
CA LEU A 67 -3.20 -1.63 -8.48
C LEU A 67 -3.22 -0.61 -9.64
N PRO A 68 -4.41 -0.36 -10.23
CA PRO A 68 -4.56 0.65 -11.25
C PRO A 68 -4.33 2.06 -10.66
N ALA A 69 -3.74 2.93 -11.48
CA ALA A 69 -3.57 4.34 -11.14
C ALA A 69 -4.95 4.98 -10.85
N GLY A 70 -5.08 5.64 -9.70
CA GLY A 70 -6.34 6.23 -9.23
C GLY A 70 -7.09 5.45 -8.15
N THR A 71 -6.59 4.28 -7.71
CA THR A 71 -7.16 3.59 -6.53
C THR A 71 -6.86 4.32 -5.22
N ILE A 72 -5.66 4.90 -5.09
CA ILE A 72 -5.31 5.73 -3.94
C ILE A 72 -5.66 7.18 -4.28
N PRO A 73 -6.53 7.84 -3.49
CA PRO A 73 -6.89 9.22 -3.75
C PRO A 73 -5.67 10.13 -3.55
N GLU A 74 -5.32 10.92 -4.57
CA GLU A 74 -4.40 12.04 -4.44
C GLU A 74 -5.07 13.08 -3.51
N SER A 75 -4.66 13.11 -2.24
CA SER A 75 -5.10 14.12 -1.25
C SER A 75 -4.26 15.38 -1.34
#